data_AF-A0A0U1DY54-F1
#
_entry.id   AF-A0A0U1DY54-F1
#
_cell.length_a   1.000
_cell.length_b   1.000
_cell.length_c   1.000
_cell.angle_alpha   90.00
_cell.angle_beta   90.00
_cell.angle_gamma   90.00
#
_symmetry.space_group_name_H-M   'P 1'
#
loop_
_entity.id
_entity.type
_entity.pdbx_description
1 polymer ?
#
loop_
_entity_poly.entity_id
_entity_poly.type
_entity_poly.pdbx_seq_one_letter_code
_entity_poly.pdbx_strand_id
1 'polypeptide(L)'
;MPATIRVGAPPDRLDPVATQRRNIRILDAVTHGVKAQGHSAICSIRRDGEIGLVLALNPRRGLSTDTALGRLAEGWREAIARGGDTDKVVIAIGGDTAAFADAVHGLREAAHVAEVAASMPDLTRRFVRASDVRLRGLITLLLDDPRVQMFAETELKTLLIHDAAQGSDDVEVLRGYLELAGNKSALAKRLHMSRPALYSRLASIERRLGVNLDDGESMTSLHVALLVLDAQRSSASPPAR
;
A
#
# COMPACT_ATOMS: atom_id res chain seq x y z
N MET A 1 19.05 3.18 -3.71
CA MET A 1 17.58 3.35 -3.82
C MET A 1 16.86 2.18 -3.17
N PRO A 2 15.83 2.40 -2.34
CA PRO A 2 14.92 1.35 -1.89
C PRO A 2 13.99 0.89 -3.00
N ALA A 3 13.62 -0.39 -3.02
CA ALA A 3 12.61 -0.92 -3.91
C ALA A 3 11.89 -2.11 -3.28
N THR A 4 10.64 -2.31 -3.69
CA THR A 4 9.84 -3.48 -3.31
C THR A 4 9.15 -4.06 -4.53
N ILE A 5 9.21 -5.38 -4.66
CA ILE A 5 8.46 -6.14 -5.66
C ILE A 5 7.39 -6.93 -4.93
N ARG A 6 6.14 -6.74 -5.32
CA ARG A 6 4.98 -7.44 -4.77
C ARG A 6 4.27 -8.21 -5.87
N VAL A 7 4.08 -9.50 -5.65
CA VAL A 7 3.37 -10.41 -6.53
C VAL A 7 2.06 -10.81 -5.83
N GLY A 8 0.94 -10.72 -6.55
CA GLY A 8 -0.36 -11.19 -6.06
C GLY A 8 -0.30 -12.62 -5.52
N ALA A 9 -1.19 -12.92 -4.58
CA ALA A 9 -1.26 -14.25 -3.98
C ALA A 9 -2.22 -15.15 -4.78
N PRO A 10 -1.86 -16.41 -5.05
CA PRO A 10 -2.84 -17.36 -5.56
C PRO A 10 -3.94 -17.60 -4.51
N PRO A 11 -5.19 -17.88 -4.93
CA PRO A 11 -6.36 -17.92 -4.05
C PRO A 11 -6.37 -19.08 -3.03
N ASP A 12 -5.46 -20.06 -3.14
CA ASP A 12 -5.41 -21.22 -2.24
C ASP A 12 -4.07 -21.28 -1.49
N ARG A 13 -4.12 -21.05 -0.17
CA ARG A 13 -2.95 -21.03 0.73
C ARG A 13 -3.15 -21.97 1.91
N LEU A 14 -2.71 -23.21 1.76
CA LEU A 14 -2.61 -24.18 2.86
C LEU A 14 -1.25 -24.90 2.94
N ASP A 15 -0.33 -24.70 1.98
CA ASP A 15 0.99 -25.37 1.94
C ASP A 15 2.15 -24.38 2.21
N PRO A 16 2.72 -24.37 3.43
CA PRO A 16 3.86 -23.52 3.78
C PRO A 16 5.12 -23.78 2.94
N VAL A 17 5.33 -25.01 2.48
CA VAL A 17 6.50 -25.38 1.67
C VAL A 17 6.36 -24.85 0.25
N ALA A 18 5.16 -24.92 -0.33
CA ALA A 18 4.87 -24.30 -1.62
C ALA A 18 5.06 -22.78 -1.57
N THR A 19 4.56 -22.12 -0.52
CA THR A 19 4.78 -20.68 -0.30
C THR A 19 6.27 -20.35 -0.19
N GLN A 20 7.04 -21.13 0.57
CA GLN A 20 8.47 -20.87 0.71
C GLN A 20 9.23 -21.07 -0.61
N ARG A 21 8.93 -22.14 -1.35
CA ARG A 21 9.52 -22.39 -2.68
C ARG A 21 9.19 -21.27 -3.66
N ARG A 22 7.95 -20.79 -3.64
CA ARG A 22 7.50 -19.66 -4.45
C ARG A 22 8.31 -18.39 -4.12
N ASN A 23 8.44 -18.04 -2.85
CA ASN A 23 9.21 -16.86 -2.44
C ASN A 23 10.69 -16.95 -2.84
N ILE A 24 11.32 -18.12 -2.73
CA ILE A 24 12.69 -18.34 -3.19
C ILE A 24 12.79 -18.14 -4.70
N ARG A 25 11.85 -18.69 -5.49
CA ARG A 25 11.85 -18.48 -6.96
C ARG A 25 11.72 -17.00 -7.34
N ILE A 26 10.84 -16.26 -6.68
CA ILE A 26 10.68 -14.82 -6.92
C ILE A 26 11.99 -14.09 -6.55
N LEU A 27 12.57 -14.39 -5.39
CA LEU A 27 13.85 -13.82 -4.94
C LEU A 27 14.99 -14.09 -5.95
N ASP A 28 15.08 -15.31 -6.47
CA ASP A 28 16.08 -15.71 -7.46
C ASP A 28 15.88 -14.96 -8.78
N ALA A 29 14.63 -14.87 -9.27
CA ALA A 29 14.30 -14.09 -10.47
C ALA A 29 14.69 -12.62 -10.33
N VAL A 30 14.42 -12.02 -9.17
CA VAL A 30 14.76 -10.63 -8.86
C VAL A 30 16.27 -10.43 -8.82
N THR A 31 16.98 -11.28 -8.07
CA THR A 31 18.43 -11.20 -7.89
C THR A 31 19.18 -11.45 -9.20
N HIS A 32 18.72 -12.42 -9.99
CA HIS A 32 19.26 -12.70 -11.31
C HIS A 32 19.01 -11.54 -12.27
N GLY A 33 17.80 -10.96 -12.29
CA GLY A 33 17.46 -9.81 -13.12
C GLY A 33 18.34 -8.58 -12.86
N VAL A 34 18.67 -8.31 -11.59
CA VAL A 34 19.63 -7.26 -11.20
C VAL A 34 21.00 -7.52 -11.79
N LYS A 35 21.54 -8.73 -11.58
CA LYS A 35 22.89 -9.10 -12.03
C LYS A 35 23.00 -9.13 -13.55
N ALA A 36 22.00 -9.68 -14.25
CA ALA A 36 21.97 -9.79 -15.71
C ALA A 36 22.03 -8.44 -16.42
N GLN A 37 21.54 -7.37 -15.77
CA GLN A 37 21.58 -6.01 -16.30
C GLN A 37 22.81 -5.20 -15.81
N GLY A 38 23.71 -5.81 -15.04
CA GLY A 38 24.95 -5.18 -14.56
C GLY A 38 24.75 -4.26 -13.36
N HIS A 39 23.69 -4.46 -12.59
CA HIS A 39 23.40 -3.72 -11.37
C HIS A 39 23.73 -4.56 -10.13
N SER A 40 23.69 -3.94 -8.94
CA SER A 40 23.89 -4.63 -7.66
C SER A 40 22.72 -4.36 -6.73
N ALA A 41 22.31 -5.36 -5.95
CA ALA A 41 21.28 -5.19 -4.95
C ALA A 41 21.48 -6.14 -3.77
N ILE A 42 21.00 -5.71 -2.60
CA ILE A 42 20.75 -6.59 -1.46
C ILE A 42 19.25 -6.83 -1.42
N CYS A 43 18.83 -8.09 -1.44
CA CYS A 43 17.44 -8.51 -1.51
C CYS A 43 17.05 -9.31 -0.26
N SER A 44 15.79 -9.22 0.14
CA SER A 44 15.22 -9.99 1.25
C SER A 44 13.76 -10.34 0.98
N ILE A 45 13.33 -11.52 1.42
CA ILE A 45 11.90 -11.88 1.47
C ILE A 45 11.32 -11.20 2.70
N ARG A 46 10.26 -10.42 2.53
CA ARG A 46 9.58 -9.72 3.64
C ARG A 46 8.33 -10.43 4.10
N ARG A 47 7.51 -10.86 3.13
CA ARG A 47 6.23 -11.55 3.28
C ARG A 47 6.01 -12.43 2.04
N ASP A 48 4.98 -13.28 2.04
CA ASP A 48 4.65 -14.06 0.85
C ASP A 48 4.38 -13.15 -0.36
N GLY A 49 5.13 -13.38 -1.44
CA GLY A 49 5.10 -12.60 -2.67
C GLY A 49 5.75 -11.23 -2.56
N GLU A 50 6.42 -10.89 -1.46
CA GLU A 50 7.01 -9.57 -1.25
C GLU A 50 8.53 -9.63 -1.07
N ILE A 51 9.26 -9.07 -2.03
CA ILE A 51 10.72 -8.95 -2.01
C ILE A 51 11.09 -7.49 -1.82
N GLY A 52 11.77 -7.18 -0.71
CA GLY A 52 12.39 -5.88 -0.48
C GLY A 52 13.84 -5.89 -0.96
N LEU A 53 14.28 -4.83 -1.63
CA LEU A 53 15.65 -4.72 -2.13
C LEU A 53 16.22 -3.30 -2.07
N VAL A 54 17.49 -3.20 -1.68
CA VAL A 54 18.28 -1.97 -1.82
C VAL A 54 19.08 -2.08 -3.10
N LEU A 55 18.73 -1.26 -4.09
CA LEU A 55 19.30 -1.25 -5.43
C LEU A 55 20.39 -0.19 -5.55
N ALA A 56 21.56 -0.61 -6.03
CA ALA A 56 22.62 0.24 -6.55
C ALA A 56 22.62 0.13 -8.08
N LEU A 57 22.11 1.18 -8.73
CA LEU A 57 22.11 1.26 -10.18
C LEU A 57 23.50 1.63 -10.69
N ASN A 58 23.90 0.94 -11.75
CA ASN A 58 25.08 1.26 -12.52
C ASN A 58 24.65 1.48 -13.98
N PRO A 59 23.97 2.60 -14.28
CA PRO A 59 23.44 2.84 -15.62
C PRO A 59 24.60 2.98 -16.60
N ARG A 60 24.47 2.36 -17.78
CA ARG A 60 25.44 2.56 -18.87
C ARG A 60 25.46 4.05 -19.25
N ARG A 61 26.63 4.55 -19.68
CA ARG A 61 26.77 5.95 -20.10
C ARG A 61 25.67 6.35 -21.10
N GLY A 62 25.00 7.47 -20.82
CA GLY A 62 23.93 8.01 -21.67
C GLY A 62 22.53 7.46 -21.43
N LEU A 63 22.35 6.47 -20.54
CA LEU A 63 21.02 6.00 -20.12
C LEU A 63 20.54 6.74 -18.87
N SER A 64 19.28 7.19 -18.91
CA SER A 64 18.63 7.74 -17.73
C SER A 64 18.33 6.65 -16.69
N THR A 65 18.30 7.05 -15.41
CA THR A 65 17.88 6.20 -14.29
C THR A 65 16.53 5.55 -14.54
N ASP A 66 15.54 6.30 -15.03
CA ASP A 66 14.20 5.80 -15.32
C ASP A 66 14.17 4.76 -16.43
N THR A 67 15.01 4.90 -17.45
CA THR A 67 15.13 3.89 -18.50
C THR A 67 15.75 2.60 -17.96
N ALA A 68 16.78 2.69 -17.11
CA ALA A 68 17.38 1.52 -16.47
C ALA A 68 16.37 0.81 -15.55
N LEU A 69 15.63 1.56 -14.73
CA LEU A 69 14.56 1.03 -13.89
C LEU A 69 13.44 0.41 -14.70
N GLY A 70 13.06 1.00 -15.84
CA GLY A 70 12.06 0.45 -16.75
C GLY A 70 12.45 -0.94 -17.26
N ARG A 71 13.72 -1.10 -17.69
CA ARG A 71 14.25 -2.38 -18.17
C ARG A 71 14.37 -3.44 -17.07
N LEU A 72 14.79 -3.05 -15.87
CA LEU A 72 14.77 -3.94 -14.70
C LEU A 72 13.35 -4.42 -14.44
N ALA A 73 12.39 -3.50 -14.46
CA ALA A 73 11.03 -3.82 -14.12
C ALA A 73 10.32 -4.71 -15.15
N GLU A 74 10.60 -4.53 -16.44
CA GLU A 74 10.16 -5.45 -17.49
C GLU A 74 10.80 -6.84 -17.31
N GLY A 75 12.13 -6.89 -17.14
CA GLY A 75 12.84 -8.15 -16.95
C GLY A 75 12.39 -8.94 -15.71
N TRP A 76 12.10 -8.26 -14.61
CA TRP A 76 11.53 -8.89 -13.41
C TRP A 76 10.14 -9.47 -13.66
N ARG A 77 9.25 -8.72 -14.32
CA ARG A 77 7.90 -9.24 -14.65
C ARG A 77 7.98 -10.49 -15.51
N GLU A 78 8.79 -10.48 -16.56
CA GLU A 78 8.95 -11.63 -17.43
C GLU A 78 9.54 -12.83 -16.69
N ALA A 79 10.56 -12.62 -15.85
CA ALA A 79 11.19 -13.69 -15.09
C ALA A 79 10.25 -14.31 -14.06
N ILE A 80 9.48 -13.48 -13.36
CA ILE A 80 8.46 -13.92 -12.39
C ILE A 80 7.33 -14.68 -13.10
N ALA A 81 6.85 -14.17 -14.23
CA ALA A 81 5.82 -14.84 -15.04
C ALA A 81 6.28 -16.21 -15.54
N ARG A 82 7.54 -16.35 -16.00
CA ARG A 82 8.14 -17.66 -16.36
C ARG A 82 8.21 -18.64 -15.18
N GLY A 83 8.26 -18.13 -13.95
CA GLY A 83 8.24 -18.93 -12.73
C GLY A 83 6.85 -19.45 -12.32
N GLY A 84 5.81 -19.14 -13.10
CA GLY A 84 4.42 -19.56 -12.85
C GLY A 84 3.56 -18.52 -12.12
N ASP A 85 4.13 -17.36 -11.78
CA ASP A 85 3.43 -16.27 -11.10
C ASP A 85 2.93 -15.25 -12.12
N THR A 86 1.72 -15.47 -12.64
CA THR A 86 1.07 -14.58 -13.64
C THR A 86 0.17 -13.51 -13.01
N ASP A 87 0.04 -13.52 -11.69
CA ASP A 87 -0.73 -12.53 -10.95
C ASP A 87 -0.12 -11.12 -11.07
N LYS A 88 -0.86 -10.12 -10.59
CA LYS A 88 -0.42 -8.72 -10.64
C LYS A 88 0.95 -8.54 -9.96
N VAL A 89 1.98 -8.25 -10.76
CA VAL A 89 3.34 -7.89 -10.32
C VAL A 89 3.46 -6.37 -10.25
N VAL A 90 3.63 -5.86 -9.03
CA VAL A 90 3.86 -4.45 -8.73
C VAL A 90 5.31 -4.24 -8.32
N ILE A 91 5.93 -3.20 -8.88
CA ILE A 91 7.33 -2.86 -8.64
C ILE A 91 7.35 -1.41 -8.18
N ALA A 92 7.61 -1.19 -6.89
CA ALA A 92 7.71 0.12 -6.30
C ALA A 92 9.18 0.51 -6.10
N ILE A 93 9.51 1.74 -6.49
CA ILE A 93 10.86 2.31 -6.38
C ILE A 93 10.79 3.57 -5.51
N GLY A 94 11.61 3.62 -4.46
CA GLY A 94 11.78 4.80 -3.61
C GLY A 94 12.69 5.85 -4.24
N GLY A 95 12.91 6.95 -3.50
CA GLY A 95 13.83 8.01 -3.90
C GLY A 95 15.29 7.56 -4.03
N ASP A 96 16.09 8.39 -4.71
CA ASP A 96 17.54 8.21 -4.69
C ASP A 96 18.12 8.63 -3.34
N THR A 97 19.10 7.86 -2.87
CA THR A 97 19.65 7.97 -1.51
C THR A 97 21.15 7.81 -1.59
N ALA A 98 21.91 8.74 -1.00
CA ALA A 98 23.37 8.69 -1.02
C ALA A 98 23.94 7.58 -0.12
N ALA A 99 23.28 7.27 0.99
CA ALA A 99 23.74 6.26 1.94
C ALA A 99 22.89 4.98 1.89
N PHE A 100 23.55 3.84 2.13
CA PHE A 100 22.88 2.54 2.24
C PHE A 100 21.85 2.51 3.36
N ALA A 101 22.17 3.09 4.53
CA ALA A 101 21.26 3.15 5.67
C ALA A 101 19.94 3.86 5.33
N ASP A 102 20.00 4.98 4.59
CA ASP A 102 18.80 5.72 4.16
C ASP A 102 17.96 4.88 3.19
N ALA A 103 18.62 4.15 2.28
CA ALA A 103 17.94 3.23 1.37
C ALA A 103 17.23 2.11 2.12
N VAL A 104 17.81 1.60 3.21
CA VAL A 104 17.17 0.59 4.07
C VAL A 104 15.92 1.18 4.75
N HIS A 105 15.99 2.41 5.28
CA HIS A 105 14.83 3.07 5.88
C HIS A 105 13.68 3.26 4.87
N GLY A 106 14.00 3.59 3.62
CA GLY A 106 13.00 3.75 2.56
C GLY A 106 12.34 2.45 2.08
N LEU A 107 12.77 1.26 2.55
CA LEU A 107 12.11 -0.01 2.20
C LEU A 107 10.68 -0.09 2.74
N ARG A 108 10.41 0.50 3.90
CA ARG A 108 9.06 0.54 4.48
C ARG A 108 8.11 1.32 3.56
N GLU A 109 8.57 2.47 3.09
CA GLU A 109 7.83 3.31 2.15
C GLU A 109 7.58 2.60 0.82
N ALA A 110 8.62 2.02 0.21
CA ALA A 110 8.51 1.31 -1.06
C ALA A 110 7.53 0.13 -0.97
N ALA A 111 7.50 -0.61 0.14
CA ALA A 111 6.53 -1.70 0.33
C ALA A 111 5.10 -1.21 0.41
N HIS A 112 4.83 -0.11 1.12
CA HIS A 112 3.49 0.44 1.18
C HIS A 112 3.04 1.00 -0.18
N VAL A 113 3.93 1.67 -0.93
CA VAL A 113 3.64 2.09 -2.30
C VAL A 113 3.26 0.89 -3.19
N ALA A 114 3.96 -0.24 -3.05
CA ALA A 114 3.64 -1.47 -3.77
C ALA A 114 2.27 -2.06 -3.36
N GLU A 115 1.94 -2.03 -2.08
CA GLU A 115 0.66 -2.49 -1.54
C GLU A 115 -0.51 -1.65 -2.08
N VAL A 116 -0.38 -0.32 -2.02
CA VAL A 116 -1.39 0.61 -2.56
C VAL A 116 -1.54 0.45 -4.07
N ALA A 117 -0.44 0.35 -4.81
CA ALA A 117 -0.50 0.13 -6.25
C ALA A 117 -1.12 -1.24 -6.60
N ALA A 118 -0.97 -2.25 -5.75
CA ALA A 118 -1.61 -3.56 -5.93
C ALA A 118 -3.14 -3.48 -5.85
N SER A 119 -3.71 -2.59 -5.03
CA SER A 119 -5.16 -2.39 -4.92
C SER A 119 -5.76 -1.44 -5.98
N MET A 120 -4.93 -0.77 -6.79
CA MET A 120 -5.39 0.13 -7.87
C MET A 120 -5.56 -0.63 -9.20
N PRO A 121 -6.79 -0.89 -9.69
CA PRO A 121 -7.01 -1.67 -10.92
C PRO A 121 -6.45 -0.99 -12.19
N ASP A 122 -6.48 0.33 -12.26
CA ASP A 122 -6.14 1.08 -13.49
C ASP A 122 -4.66 1.53 -13.59
N LEU A 123 -3.83 1.21 -12.60
CA LEU A 123 -2.44 1.68 -12.56
C LEU A 123 -1.52 0.81 -13.44
N THR A 124 -1.39 1.18 -14.71
CA THR A 124 -0.54 0.50 -15.70
C THR A 124 0.80 1.23 -15.84
N ARG A 125 1.79 0.89 -15.01
CA ARG A 125 3.14 1.45 -15.08
C ARG A 125 4.23 0.38 -14.96
N ARG A 126 5.36 0.61 -15.63
CA ARG A 126 6.56 -0.25 -15.52
C ARG A 126 7.08 -0.31 -14.10
N PHE A 127 7.03 0.77 -13.36
CA PHE A 127 7.24 0.78 -11.92
C PHE A 127 6.46 1.96 -11.35
N VAL A 128 6.23 1.95 -10.05
CA VAL A 128 5.46 2.98 -9.34
C VAL A 128 6.33 3.66 -8.31
N ARG A 129 6.07 4.95 -8.08
CA ARG A 129 6.69 5.77 -7.03
C ARG A 129 5.61 6.29 -6.09
N ALA A 130 6.02 6.88 -4.96
CA ALA A 130 5.09 7.54 -4.04
C ALA A 130 4.20 8.59 -4.75
N SER A 131 4.75 9.34 -5.71
CA SER A 131 4.01 10.30 -6.52
C SER A 131 2.87 9.68 -7.35
N ASP A 132 2.97 8.39 -7.67
CA ASP A 132 2.02 7.70 -8.56
C ASP A 132 0.80 7.18 -7.80
N VAL A 133 0.90 7.04 -6.47
CA VAL A 133 -0.19 6.57 -5.60
C VAL A 133 -0.91 7.73 -4.88
N ARG A 134 -0.71 8.97 -5.37
CA ARG A 134 -1.40 10.20 -4.92
C ARG A 134 -1.29 10.40 -3.41
N LEU A 135 -2.38 10.84 -2.76
CA LEU A 135 -2.45 11.13 -1.32
C LEU A 135 -1.96 9.95 -0.45
N ARG A 136 -2.20 8.71 -0.88
CA ARG A 136 -1.72 7.52 -0.16
C ARG A 136 -0.20 7.46 -0.10
N GLY A 137 0.48 7.80 -1.19
CA GLY A 137 1.94 7.90 -1.22
C GLY A 137 2.48 9.03 -0.36
N LEU A 138 1.81 10.19 -0.38
CA LEU A 138 2.17 11.29 0.51
C LEU A 138 2.08 10.89 1.99
N ILE A 139 0.98 10.23 2.39
CA ILE A 139 0.80 9.75 3.77
C ILE A 139 1.88 8.74 4.16
N THR A 140 2.35 7.93 3.21
CA THR A 140 3.43 6.98 3.44
C THR A 140 4.74 7.66 3.85
N LEU A 141 5.09 8.74 3.14
CA LEU A 141 6.27 9.56 3.40
C LEU A 141 6.24 10.19 4.79
N LEU A 142 5.04 10.43 5.31
CA LEU A 142 4.81 11.12 6.58
C LEU A 142 4.45 10.18 7.74
N LEU A 143 4.47 8.86 7.53
CA LEU A 143 3.91 7.91 8.50
C LEU A 143 4.65 7.92 9.86
N ASP A 144 5.95 8.22 9.85
CA ASP A 144 6.76 8.31 11.07
C ASP A 144 6.69 9.70 11.73
N ASP A 145 5.99 10.68 11.14
CA ASP A 145 5.80 11.99 11.76
C ASP A 145 4.74 11.90 12.87
N PRO A 146 5.10 12.12 14.14
CA PRO A 146 4.17 11.99 15.26
C PRO A 146 2.97 12.95 15.15
N ARG A 147 3.10 14.07 14.42
CA ARG A 147 2.00 15.01 14.21
C ARG A 147 0.92 14.43 13.30
N VAL A 148 1.30 13.64 12.30
CA VAL A 148 0.36 12.95 11.40
C VAL A 148 -0.36 11.83 12.15
N GLN A 149 0.36 11.12 13.01
CA GLN A 149 -0.23 10.08 13.87
C GLN A 149 -1.23 10.69 14.86
N MET A 150 -0.85 11.78 15.53
CA MET A 150 -1.72 12.51 16.47
C MET A 150 -2.96 13.06 15.78
N PHE A 151 -2.81 13.58 14.55
CA PHE A 151 -3.94 14.04 13.74
C PHE A 151 -4.95 12.90 13.51
N ALA A 152 -4.49 11.74 13.01
CA ALA A 152 -5.37 10.62 12.73
C ALA A 152 -6.02 10.05 13.99
N GLU A 153 -5.29 9.99 15.10
CA GLU A 153 -5.85 9.62 16.40
C GLU A 153 -6.95 10.60 16.80
N THR A 154 -6.68 11.91 16.78
CA THR A 154 -7.63 12.95 17.20
C THR A 154 -8.92 12.89 16.40
N GLU A 155 -8.82 12.76 15.08
CA GLU A 155 -9.99 12.72 14.18
C GLU A 155 -10.84 11.46 14.37
N LEU A 156 -10.25 10.30 14.67
CA LEU A 156 -10.96 9.01 14.67
C LEU A 156 -11.21 8.40 16.05
N LYS A 157 -10.59 8.93 17.10
CA LYS A 157 -10.57 8.31 18.45
C LYS A 157 -11.96 7.95 18.97
N THR A 158 -12.91 8.88 18.92
CA THR A 158 -14.24 8.65 19.48
C THR A 158 -14.99 7.55 18.72
N LEU A 159 -14.78 7.44 17.41
CA LEU A 159 -15.39 6.42 16.57
C LEU A 159 -14.76 5.05 16.81
N LEU A 160 -13.42 4.99 16.89
CA LEU A 160 -12.66 3.77 17.17
C LEU A 160 -12.99 3.18 18.54
N ILE A 161 -13.07 4.03 19.59
CA ILE A 161 -13.46 3.59 20.94
C ILE A 161 -14.87 3.00 20.94
N HIS A 162 -15.79 3.63 20.21
CA HIS A 162 -17.17 3.13 20.13
C HIS A 162 -17.25 1.78 19.41
N ASP A 163 -16.61 1.63 18.25
CA ASP A 163 -16.59 0.37 17.51
C ASP A 163 -16.01 -0.76 18.37
N ALA A 164 -14.93 -0.50 19.11
CA ALA A 164 -14.35 -1.48 20.04
C ALA A 164 -15.28 -1.84 21.21
N ALA A 165 -16.03 -0.87 21.75
CA ALA A 165 -16.88 -1.09 22.92
C ALA A 165 -18.24 -1.75 22.58
N GLN A 166 -18.80 -1.44 21.40
CA GLN A 166 -20.15 -1.87 21.00
C GLN A 166 -20.15 -2.94 19.90
N GLY A 167 -18.97 -3.30 19.37
CA GLY A 167 -18.88 -4.21 18.23
C GLY A 167 -19.52 -3.66 16.96
N SER A 168 -19.62 -2.34 16.83
CA SER A 168 -20.13 -1.69 15.61
C SER A 168 -19.07 -1.61 14.52
N ASP A 169 -19.55 -1.38 13.30
CA ASP A 169 -18.77 -1.17 12.08
C ASP A 169 -18.86 0.29 11.58
N ASP A 170 -18.97 1.28 12.47
CA ASP A 170 -19.17 2.68 12.08
C ASP A 170 -17.97 3.25 11.31
N VAL A 171 -16.74 2.83 11.62
CA VAL A 171 -15.54 3.18 10.84
C VAL A 171 -15.63 2.67 9.40
N GLU A 172 -16.17 1.47 9.19
CA GLU A 172 -16.33 0.90 7.84
C GLU A 172 -17.46 1.58 7.06
N VAL A 173 -18.55 1.97 7.74
CA VAL A 173 -19.59 2.81 7.13
C VAL A 173 -19.04 4.17 6.71
N LEU A 174 -18.27 4.84 7.58
CA LEU A 174 -17.61 6.12 7.27
C LEU A 174 -16.65 5.97 6.09
N ARG A 175 -15.80 4.93 6.10
CA ARG A 175 -14.90 4.60 5.01
C ARG A 175 -15.65 4.50 3.68
N GLY A 176 -16.74 3.74 3.67
CA GLY A 176 -17.54 3.59 2.46
C GLY A 176 -18.25 4.85 1.99
N TYR A 177 -18.70 5.67 2.92
CA TYR A 177 -19.26 6.99 2.62
C TYR A 177 -18.24 7.87 1.90
N LEU A 178 -17.01 7.94 2.41
CA LEU A 178 -15.95 8.77 1.85
C LEU A 178 -15.43 8.22 0.51
N GLU A 179 -15.31 6.89 0.36
CA GLU A 179 -14.94 6.23 -0.91
C GLU A 179 -15.95 6.51 -2.03
N LEU A 180 -17.23 6.63 -1.68
CA LEU A 180 -18.31 6.95 -2.62
C LEU A 180 -18.56 8.46 -2.72
N ALA A 181 -17.61 9.29 -2.28
CA ALA A 181 -17.68 10.75 -2.32
C ALA A 181 -19.00 11.31 -1.75
N GLY A 182 -19.47 10.72 -0.64
CA GLY A 182 -20.69 11.12 0.05
C GLY A 182 -21.99 10.61 -0.57
N ASN A 183 -21.94 9.72 -1.57
CA ASN A 183 -23.14 9.20 -2.23
C ASN A 183 -23.90 8.21 -1.32
N LYS A 184 -24.79 8.75 -0.48
CA LYS A 184 -25.63 8.00 0.48
C LYS A 184 -26.48 6.91 -0.22
N SER A 185 -26.95 7.17 -1.44
CA SER A 185 -27.73 6.18 -2.20
C SER A 185 -26.90 4.98 -2.67
N ALA A 186 -25.68 5.23 -3.17
CA ALA A 186 -24.76 4.17 -3.57
C ALA A 186 -24.29 3.37 -2.34
N LEU A 187 -24.02 4.05 -1.23
CA LEU A 187 -23.61 3.42 0.02
C LEU A 187 -24.70 2.50 0.60
N ALA A 188 -25.95 2.97 0.62
CA ALA A 188 -27.09 2.17 1.10
C ALA A 188 -27.22 0.86 0.31
N LYS A 189 -27.05 0.92 -1.01
CA LYS A 189 -27.04 -0.26 -1.88
C LYS A 189 -25.84 -1.18 -1.57
N ARG A 190 -24.64 -0.60 -1.43
CA ARG A 190 -23.39 -1.35 -1.14
C ARG A 190 -23.45 -2.10 0.19
N LEU A 191 -24.06 -1.50 1.21
CA LEU A 191 -24.20 -2.07 2.55
C LEU A 191 -25.50 -2.87 2.74
N HIS A 192 -26.33 -3.02 1.70
CA HIS A 192 -27.66 -3.63 1.78
C HIS A 192 -28.54 -3.02 2.89
N MET A 193 -28.40 -1.72 3.17
CA MET A 193 -29.16 -0.99 4.17
C MET A 193 -30.32 -0.22 3.54
N SER A 194 -31.42 -0.07 4.28
CA SER A 194 -32.46 0.90 3.90
C SER A 194 -31.91 2.33 4.01
N ARG A 195 -32.39 3.24 3.15
CA ARG A 195 -31.96 4.65 3.20
C ARG A 195 -32.19 5.30 4.57
N PRO A 196 -33.36 5.14 5.23
CA PRO A 196 -33.56 5.72 6.57
C PRO A 196 -32.57 5.18 7.61
N ALA A 197 -32.25 3.88 7.57
CA ALA A 197 -31.28 3.29 8.48
C ALA A 197 -29.87 3.87 8.24
N LEU A 198 -29.45 4.00 6.98
CA LEU A 198 -28.16 4.60 6.66
C LEU A 198 -28.09 6.06 7.13
N TYR A 199 -29.14 6.84 6.92
CA TYR A 199 -29.13 8.27 7.29
C TYR A 199 -29.06 8.45 8.80
N SER A 200 -29.84 7.65 9.56
CA SER A 200 -29.76 7.63 11.02
C SER A 200 -28.36 7.23 11.51
N ARG A 201 -27.73 6.27 10.83
CA ARG A 201 -26.38 5.82 11.14
C ARG A 201 -25.33 6.89 10.87
N LEU A 202 -25.35 7.52 9.70
CA LEU A 202 -24.45 8.65 9.36
C LEU A 202 -24.64 9.83 10.32
N ALA A 203 -25.88 10.20 10.67
CA ALA A 203 -26.16 11.25 11.65
C ALA A 203 -25.65 10.91 13.06
N SER A 204 -25.57 9.62 13.40
CA SER A 204 -24.98 9.17 14.66
C SER A 204 -23.45 9.25 14.62
N ILE A 205 -22.84 8.93 13.48
CA ILE A 205 -21.40 9.11 13.24
C ILE A 205 -21.02 10.59 13.32
N GLU A 206 -21.75 11.49 12.64
CA GLU A 206 -21.54 12.95 12.70
C GLU A 206 -21.55 13.48 14.13
N ARG A 207 -22.59 13.15 14.91
CA ARG A 207 -22.71 13.57 16.30
C ARG A 207 -21.55 13.06 17.17
N ARG A 208 -21.04 11.87 16.89
CA ARG A 208 -19.98 11.23 17.66
C ARG A 208 -18.61 11.81 17.34
N LEU A 209 -18.38 12.16 16.07
CA LEU A 209 -17.17 12.82 15.61
C LEU A 209 -17.19 14.33 15.90
N GLY A 210 -18.37 14.94 16.05
CA GLY A 210 -18.51 16.38 16.22
C GLY A 210 -18.25 17.17 14.92
N VAL A 211 -18.47 16.55 13.77
CA VAL A 211 -18.19 17.11 12.43
C VAL A 211 -19.40 17.01 11.52
N ASN A 212 -19.39 17.76 10.44
CA ASN A 212 -20.41 17.72 9.39
C ASN A 212 -19.91 16.87 8.22
N LEU A 213 -20.56 15.75 7.92
CA LEU A 213 -20.16 14.85 6.82
C LEU A 213 -20.60 15.34 5.44
N ASP A 214 -21.31 16.46 5.36
CA ASP A 214 -21.58 17.16 4.09
C ASP A 214 -20.59 18.33 3.87
N ASP A 215 -19.71 18.62 4.84
CA ASP A 215 -18.63 19.62 4.71
C ASP A 215 -17.37 19.02 4.06
N GLY A 216 -16.83 19.72 3.05
CA GLY A 216 -15.71 19.23 2.24
C GLY A 216 -14.40 19.12 3.01
N GLU A 217 -14.13 20.05 3.93
CA GLU A 217 -12.93 20.04 4.76
C GLU A 217 -12.98 18.87 5.76
N SER A 218 -14.11 18.71 6.45
CA SER A 218 -14.37 17.62 7.39
C SER A 218 -14.25 16.24 6.72
N MET A 219 -14.88 16.05 5.55
CA MET A 219 -14.74 14.79 4.80
C MET A 219 -13.29 14.51 4.41
N THR A 220 -12.56 15.53 3.97
CA THR A 220 -11.15 15.39 3.57
C THR A 220 -10.28 15.03 4.77
N SER A 221 -10.49 15.71 5.91
CA SER A 221 -9.79 15.43 7.17
C SER A 221 -9.96 13.98 7.61
N LEU A 222 -11.20 13.50 7.67
CA LEU A 222 -11.52 12.11 8.02
C LEU A 222 -10.96 11.11 7.01
N HIS A 223 -10.98 11.43 5.72
CA HIS A 223 -10.41 10.57 4.69
C HIS A 223 -8.89 10.45 4.87
N VAL A 224 -8.18 11.55 5.13
CA VAL A 224 -6.74 11.53 5.44
C VAL A 224 -6.47 10.72 6.70
N ALA A 225 -7.26 10.92 7.76
CA ALA A 225 -7.11 10.18 9.02
C ALA A 225 -7.26 8.66 8.81
N LEU A 226 -8.25 8.22 8.03
CA LEU A 226 -8.43 6.80 7.71
C LEU A 226 -7.25 6.24 6.90
N LEU A 227 -6.73 6.99 5.94
CA LEU A 227 -5.56 6.58 5.17
C LEU A 227 -4.30 6.43 6.04
N VAL A 228 -4.12 7.30 7.04
CA VAL A 228 -3.02 7.18 8.02
C VAL A 228 -3.19 5.90 8.86
N LEU A 229 -4.40 5.65 9.37
CA LEU A 229 -4.72 4.45 10.15
C LEU A 229 -4.44 3.16 9.36
N ASP A 230 -4.82 3.12 8.08
CA ASP A 230 -4.58 1.97 7.22
C ASP A 230 -3.08 1.74 7.00
N ALA A 231 -2.32 2.81 6.71
CA ALA A 231 -0.89 2.74 6.54
C ALA A 231 -0.15 2.24 7.79
N GLN A 232 -0.62 2.63 8.99
CA GLN A 232 -0.11 2.13 10.26
C GLN A 232 -0.38 0.62 10.42
N ARG A 233 -1.60 0.14 10.13
CA ARG A 233 -1.96 -1.28 10.22
C ARG A 233 -1.13 -2.16 9.28
N SER A 234 -0.90 -1.70 8.05
CA SER A 234 -0.06 -2.40 7.08
C SER A 234 1.41 -2.46 7.52
N SER A 235 1.90 -1.42 8.22
CA SER A 235 3.26 -1.39 8.80
C SER A 235 3.41 -2.26 10.05
N ALA A 236 2.36 -2.34 10.88
CA ALA A 236 2.37 -3.06 12.15
C ALA A 236 2.20 -4.58 12.00
N SER A 237 1.67 -5.07 10.88
CA SER A 237 1.61 -6.52 10.60
C SER A 237 3.02 -7.15 10.65
N PRO A 238 3.35 -7.96 11.66
CA PRO A 238 4.62 -8.68 11.70
C PRO A 238 4.63 -9.77 10.60
N PRO A 239 5.80 -10.32 10.21
CA PRO A 239 5.80 -11.59 9.50
C PRO A 239 5.07 -12.62 10.37
N ALA A 240 4.08 -13.32 9.79
CA ALA A 240 3.51 -14.50 10.43
C ALA A 240 4.67 -15.45 10.76
N ARG A 241 4.81 -15.77 12.05
CA ARG A 241 5.83 -16.70 12.55
C ARG A 241 5.60 -18.11 12.03
#